data_AF-X1M0U2-F1
#
_entry.id   AF-X1M0U2-F1
#
_cell.length_a   1.000
_cell.length_b   1.000
_cell.length_c   1.000
_cell.angle_alpha   90.00
_cell.angle_beta   90.00
_cell.angle_gamma   90.00
#
_symmetry.space_group_name_H-M   'P 1'
#
loop_
_entity.id
_entity.type
_entity.pdbx_description
1 polymer ?
#
loop_
_entity_poly.entity_id
_entity_poly.type
_entity_poly.pdbx_seq_one_letter_code
_entity_poly.pdbx_strand_id
1 'polypeptide(L)'
;MEVLTIIFGIAGGLALFLYGIHVLSEGLQRAAGGKLKLILEKLTNKPIKAVATGALITAVIQSSSITTITLIGLINAGLVNLMQAAGVIMGANIGTTITAQLVAFHIGRYALPIIAIGTLIFFTARKKKYHCLSQILLGFGILFLGMNLMGEGAEPLSSSAFFLDMMEKFSKVPVLGVAAGAIFTGLIQSSSATTGLVIAMGMKGLLSLKAAIAIIIGANIGTCVTALIASIGTSISAKRAAIVHTSFNVSGALIFIPIISLFSYLV
;
A
#
# COMPACT_ATOMS: atom_id res chain seq x y z
N MET A 1 0.03 -31.05 5.99
CA MET A 1 -1.00 -30.61 5.04
C MET A 1 -1.44 -29.17 5.35
N GLU A 2 -1.92 -28.88 6.57
CA GLU A 2 -2.36 -27.52 6.94
C GLU A 2 -1.30 -26.42 6.81
N VAL A 3 -0.06 -26.66 7.26
CA VAL A 3 1.02 -25.65 7.15
C VAL A 3 1.33 -25.29 5.69
N LEU A 4 1.29 -26.27 4.78
CA LEU A 4 1.50 -26.02 3.36
C LEU A 4 0.34 -25.22 2.77
N THR A 5 -0.90 -25.50 3.17
CA THR A 5 -2.08 -24.71 2.78
C THR A 5 -1.96 -23.26 3.24
N ILE A 6 -1.51 -23.04 4.48
CA ILE A 6 -1.29 -21.68 5.01
C ILE A 6 -0.22 -20.95 4.19
N ILE A 7 0.95 -21.57 4.02
CA ILE A 7 2.07 -20.94 3.31
C ILE A 7 1.72 -20.67 1.86
N PHE A 8 1.16 -21.66 1.14
CA PHE A 8 0.85 -21.51 -0.28
C PHE A 8 -0.33 -20.57 -0.52
N GLY A 9 -1.36 -20.63 0.31
CA GLY A 9 -2.51 -19.71 0.21
C GLY A 9 -2.10 -18.26 0.47
N ILE A 10 -1.35 -18.00 1.54
CA ILE A 10 -0.90 -16.65 1.88
C ILE A 10 0.16 -16.15 0.89
N ALA A 11 1.21 -16.93 0.62
CA ALA A 11 2.29 -16.47 -0.28
C ALA A 11 1.84 -16.38 -1.74
N GLY A 12 1.07 -17.36 -2.23
CA GLY A 12 0.51 -17.34 -3.58
C GLY A 12 -0.54 -16.26 -3.75
N GLY A 13 -1.44 -16.09 -2.77
CA GLY A 13 -2.41 -15.01 -2.73
C GLY A 13 -1.74 -13.63 -2.69
N LEU A 14 -0.68 -13.47 -1.90
CA LEU A 14 0.10 -12.24 -1.84
C LEU A 14 0.81 -11.93 -3.16
N ALA A 15 1.38 -12.95 -3.82
CA ALA A 15 2.01 -12.79 -5.13
C ALA A 15 1.01 -12.31 -6.19
N LEU A 16 -0.18 -12.93 -6.23
CA LEU A 16 -1.27 -12.49 -7.12
C LEU A 16 -1.76 -11.09 -6.77
N PHE A 17 -1.90 -10.77 -5.48
CA PHE A 17 -2.29 -9.45 -5.02
C PHE A 17 -1.31 -8.36 -5.49
N LEU A 18 -0.02 -8.58 -5.28
CA LEU A 18 1.05 -7.68 -5.73
C LEU A 18 1.09 -7.54 -7.25
N TYR A 19 0.93 -8.66 -7.97
CA TYR A 19 0.85 -8.64 -9.43
C TYR A 19 -0.39 -7.87 -9.92
N GLY A 20 -1.54 -8.05 -9.28
CA GLY A 20 -2.77 -7.32 -9.56
C GLY A 20 -2.59 -5.81 -9.37
N ILE A 21 -1.97 -5.38 -8.26
CA ILE A 21 -1.61 -3.97 -8.04
C ILE A 21 -0.66 -3.47 -9.14
N HIS A 22 0.34 -4.26 -9.52
CA HIS A 22 1.29 -3.88 -10.56
C HIS A 22 0.60 -3.64 -11.91
N VAL A 23 -0.22 -4.59 -12.37
CA VAL A 23 -0.97 -4.47 -13.64
C VAL A 23 -1.98 -3.33 -13.58
N LEU A 24 -2.66 -3.15 -12.46
CA LEU A 24 -3.58 -2.03 -12.22
C LEU A 24 -2.84 -0.69 -12.33
N SER A 25 -1.69 -0.56 -11.66
CA SER A 25 -0.86 0.64 -11.69
C SER A 25 -0.39 0.95 -13.11
N GLU A 26 0.10 -0.04 -13.87
CA GLU A 26 0.46 0.17 -15.27
C GLU A 26 -0.72 0.65 -16.12
N GLY A 27 -1.89 0.05 -15.94
CA GLY A 27 -3.11 0.43 -16.66
C GLY A 27 -3.53 1.87 -16.37
N LEU A 28 -3.53 2.26 -15.10
CA LEU A 28 -3.83 3.62 -14.64
C LEU A 28 -2.78 4.64 -15.14
N GLN A 29 -1.50 4.31 -15.05
CA GLN A 29 -0.41 5.15 -15.54
C GLN A 29 -0.49 5.36 -17.06
N ARG A 30 -0.75 4.30 -17.83
CA ARG A 30 -0.91 4.38 -19.29
C ARG A 30 -2.15 5.17 -19.69
N ALA A 31 -3.24 5.06 -18.92
CA ALA A 31 -4.44 5.86 -19.11
C ALA A 31 -4.20 7.35 -18.78
N ALA A 32 -3.42 7.65 -17.74
CA ALA A 32 -3.00 9.01 -17.41
C ALA A 32 -2.02 9.60 -18.45
N GLY A 33 -1.20 8.76 -19.09
CA GLY A 33 -0.27 9.12 -20.16
C GLY A 33 0.96 9.90 -19.66
N GLY A 34 1.61 10.65 -20.58
CA GLY A 34 2.80 11.48 -20.26
C GLY A 34 2.54 12.62 -19.27
N LYS A 35 1.30 12.80 -18.81
CA LYS A 35 0.90 13.83 -17.84
C LYS A 35 1.59 13.65 -16.49
N LEU A 36 1.90 12.41 -16.07
CA LEU A 36 2.64 12.15 -14.83
C LEU A 36 4.05 12.78 -14.85
N LYS A 37 4.74 12.67 -15.99
CA LYS A 37 6.06 13.30 -16.18
C LYS A 37 5.95 14.82 -16.16
N LEU A 38 4.95 15.39 -16.83
CA LEU A 38 4.68 16.84 -16.82
C LEU A 38 4.30 17.38 -15.43
N ILE A 39 3.64 16.58 -14.60
CA ILE A 39 3.29 16.94 -13.22
C ILE A 39 4.55 16.95 -12.34
N LEU A 40 5.46 15.99 -12.52
CA LEU A 40 6.77 15.98 -11.86
C LEU A 40 7.65 17.16 -12.29
N GLU A 41 7.60 17.56 -13.56
CA GLU A 41 8.32 18.73 -14.09
C GLU A 41 7.76 20.07 -13.55
N LYS A 42 6.50 20.09 -13.09
CA LYS A 42 5.84 21.28 -12.51
C LYS A 42 5.77 21.25 -10.98
N LEU A 43 6.75 20.60 -10.35
CA LEU A 43 6.87 20.61 -8.89
C LEU A 43 6.95 22.04 -8.37
N THR A 44 6.01 22.38 -7.49
CA THR A 44 5.78 23.76 -7.05
C THR A 44 6.26 23.97 -5.62
N ASN A 45 6.71 25.18 -5.33
CA ASN A 45 7.15 25.58 -4.00
C ASN A 45 6.01 25.82 -3.00
N LYS A 46 4.74 25.76 -3.42
CA LYS A 46 3.59 25.94 -2.52
C LYS A 46 3.28 24.62 -1.78
N PRO A 47 3.35 24.56 -0.43
CA PRO A 47 3.22 23.31 0.33
C PRO A 47 1.95 22.51 0.03
N ILE A 48 0.78 23.17 -0.01
CA ILE A 48 -0.51 22.52 -0.28
C ILE A 48 -0.53 21.87 -1.66
N LYS A 49 0.01 22.56 -2.67
CA LYS A 49 0.06 22.02 -4.03
C LYS A 49 1.05 20.85 -4.11
N ALA A 50 2.18 20.90 -3.41
CA ALA A 50 3.13 19.79 -3.34
C ALA A 50 2.48 18.54 -2.73
N VAL A 51 1.73 18.69 -1.63
CA VAL A 51 0.95 17.60 -1.01
C VAL A 51 -0.09 17.05 -1.98
N ALA A 52 -0.89 17.91 -2.62
CA ALA A 52 -1.89 17.47 -3.60
C ALA A 52 -1.25 16.73 -4.79
N THR A 53 -0.11 17.21 -5.28
CA THR A 53 0.67 16.56 -6.34
C THR A 53 1.15 15.18 -5.90
N GLY A 54 1.72 15.05 -4.70
CA GLY A 54 2.12 13.75 -4.15
C GLY A 54 0.95 12.78 -4.01
N ALA A 55 -0.16 13.25 -3.47
CA ALA A 55 -1.37 12.45 -3.32
C ALA A 55 -1.89 11.94 -4.67
N LEU A 56 -1.95 12.81 -5.68
CA LEU A 56 -2.40 12.44 -7.02
C LEU A 56 -1.44 11.46 -7.70
N ILE A 57 -0.14 11.73 -7.66
CA ILE A 57 0.87 10.86 -8.28
C ILE A 57 0.81 9.48 -7.63
N THR A 58 0.82 9.41 -6.31
CA THR A 58 0.81 8.12 -5.61
C THR A 58 -0.53 7.41 -5.71
N ALA A 59 -1.66 8.11 -5.79
CA ALA A 59 -2.95 7.48 -6.09
C ALA A 59 -3.00 6.82 -7.48
N VAL A 60 -2.26 7.34 -8.45
CA VAL A 60 -2.18 6.75 -9.80
C VAL A 60 -1.11 5.65 -9.87
N ILE A 61 0.06 5.89 -9.28
CA ILE A 61 1.18 4.94 -9.27
C ILE A 61 0.95 3.81 -8.26
N GLN A 62 0.09 4.01 -7.26
CA GLN A 62 -0.22 3.08 -6.18
C GLN A 62 0.97 2.69 -5.28
N SER A 63 2.08 3.44 -5.36
CA SER A 63 3.31 3.19 -4.59
C SER A 63 3.94 4.49 -4.10
N SER A 64 3.86 4.73 -2.79
CA SER A 64 4.53 5.84 -2.12
C SER A 64 6.05 5.62 -2.03
N SER A 65 6.49 4.37 -1.91
CA SER A 65 7.92 4.01 -1.92
C SER A 65 8.59 4.41 -3.24
N ILE A 66 8.01 4.05 -4.39
CA ILE A 66 8.56 4.44 -5.71
C ILE A 66 8.59 5.97 -5.84
N THR A 67 7.53 6.64 -5.41
CA THR A 67 7.45 8.11 -5.44
C THR A 67 8.55 8.73 -4.58
N THR A 68 8.74 8.24 -3.36
CA THR A 68 9.75 8.74 -2.40
C THR A 68 11.18 8.47 -2.88
N ILE A 69 11.47 7.27 -3.36
CA ILE A 69 12.80 6.89 -3.90
C ILE A 69 13.15 7.78 -5.10
N THR A 70 12.17 8.03 -5.98
CA THR A 70 12.35 8.91 -7.14
C THR A 70 12.69 10.33 -6.68
N LEU A 71 11.97 10.87 -5.69
CA LEU A 71 12.25 12.20 -5.15
C LEU A 71 13.62 12.28 -4.48
N ILE A 72 14.03 11.25 -3.73
CA ILE A 72 15.38 11.16 -3.16
C ILE A 72 16.43 11.21 -4.28
N GLY A 73 16.24 10.46 -5.36
CA GLY A 73 17.11 10.50 -6.54
C GLY A 73 17.17 11.88 -7.21
N LEU A 74 16.02 12.55 -7.36
CA LEU A 74 15.94 13.90 -7.94
C LEU A 74 16.59 14.96 -7.06
N ILE A 75 16.47 14.86 -5.74
CA ILE A 75 17.18 15.73 -4.79
C ILE A 75 18.69 15.48 -4.87
N ASN A 76 19.11 14.22 -4.97
CA ASN A 76 20.51 13.88 -5.11
C ASN A 76 21.12 14.43 -6.41
N ALA A 77 20.33 14.44 -7.49
CA ALA A 77 20.70 15.04 -8.78
C ALA A 77 20.60 16.58 -8.81
N GLY A 78 20.16 17.23 -7.73
CA GLY A 78 19.97 18.69 -7.67
C GLY A 78 18.79 19.22 -8.48
N LEU A 79 17.91 18.34 -8.96
CA LEU A 79 16.76 18.71 -9.81
C LEU A 79 15.55 19.19 -8.99
N VAL A 80 15.45 18.78 -7.73
CA VAL A 80 14.35 19.11 -6.82
C VAL A 80 14.92 19.48 -5.45
N ASN A 81 14.37 20.51 -4.81
CA ASN A 81 14.81 20.87 -3.46
C ASN A 81 14.06 20.07 -2.36
N LEU A 82 14.63 20.06 -1.16
CA LEU A 82 14.08 19.31 -0.02
C LEU A 82 12.64 19.74 0.34
N MET A 83 12.33 21.04 0.30
CA MET A 83 11.00 21.56 0.67
C MET A 83 9.91 21.08 -0.30
N GLN A 84 10.20 21.12 -1.60
CA GLN A 84 9.31 20.59 -2.63
C GLN A 84 9.10 19.09 -2.44
N ALA A 85 10.19 18.33 -2.30
CA ALA A 85 10.13 16.88 -2.13
C ALA A 85 9.40 16.49 -0.84
N ALA A 86 9.63 17.18 0.27
CA ALA A 86 8.97 16.92 1.54
C ALA A 86 7.44 17.01 1.42
N GLY A 87 6.91 18.07 0.78
CA GLY A 87 5.48 18.20 0.56
C GLY A 87 4.90 17.06 -0.29
N VAL A 88 5.61 16.64 -1.35
CA VAL A 88 5.18 15.53 -2.20
C VAL A 88 5.23 14.20 -1.47
N ILE A 89 6.25 13.96 -0.66
CA ILE A 89 6.37 12.76 0.19
C ILE A 89 5.19 12.68 1.17
N MET A 90 4.84 13.79 1.83
CA MET A 90 3.67 13.84 2.72
C MET A 90 2.37 13.55 1.95
N GLY A 91 2.24 14.12 0.76
CA GLY A 91 1.14 13.82 -0.16
C GLY A 91 1.07 12.36 -0.59
N ALA A 92 2.21 11.74 -0.86
CA ALA A 92 2.30 10.35 -1.31
C ALA A 92 1.62 9.39 -0.31
N ASN A 93 1.79 9.63 0.99
CA ASN A 93 1.14 8.85 2.04
C ASN A 93 -0.39 8.95 1.98
N ILE A 94 -0.93 10.13 1.62
CA ILE A 94 -2.37 10.31 1.37
C ILE A 94 -2.77 9.54 0.11
N GLY A 95 -1.98 9.61 -0.96
CA GLY A 95 -2.28 8.89 -2.20
C GLY A 95 -2.39 7.37 -2.00
N THR A 96 -1.54 6.77 -1.16
CA THR A 96 -1.57 5.34 -0.86
C THR A 96 -2.89 4.86 -0.26
N THR A 97 -3.67 5.73 0.38
CA THR A 97 -4.96 5.35 0.98
C THR A 97 -5.99 4.89 -0.06
N ILE A 98 -5.83 5.31 -1.32
CA ILE A 98 -6.70 4.87 -2.43
C ILE A 98 -6.68 3.35 -2.56
N THR A 99 -5.56 2.68 -2.32
CA THR A 99 -5.48 1.21 -2.35
C THR A 99 -6.48 0.56 -1.39
N ALA A 100 -6.56 1.03 -0.15
CA ALA A 100 -7.50 0.50 0.84
C ALA A 100 -8.95 0.81 0.45
N GLN A 101 -9.22 2.00 -0.13
CA GLN A 101 -10.56 2.38 -0.60
C GLN A 101 -11.01 1.51 -1.77
N LEU A 102 -10.13 1.23 -2.72
CA LEU A 102 -10.42 0.33 -3.85
C LEU A 102 -10.83 -1.06 -3.37
N VAL A 103 -10.16 -1.56 -2.34
CA VAL A 103 -10.46 -2.85 -1.71
C VAL A 103 -11.78 -2.82 -0.93
N ALA A 104 -12.09 -1.72 -0.24
CA ALA A 104 -13.28 -1.55 0.59
C ALA A 104 -14.61 -1.64 -0.19
N PHE A 105 -14.60 -1.59 -1.52
CA PHE A 105 -15.81 -1.75 -2.33
C PHE A 105 -16.39 -3.18 -2.36
N HIS A 106 -15.82 -4.14 -1.62
CA HIS A 106 -16.34 -5.52 -1.47
C HIS A 106 -16.60 -6.23 -2.82
N ILE A 107 -15.71 -6.03 -3.80
CA ILE A 107 -15.84 -6.58 -5.16
C ILE A 107 -15.29 -8.02 -5.24
N GLY A 108 -14.86 -8.61 -4.11
CA GLY A 108 -14.25 -9.95 -4.03
C GLY A 108 -15.04 -11.06 -4.75
N ARG A 109 -16.38 -11.04 -4.69
CA ARG A 109 -17.23 -12.02 -5.40
C ARG A 109 -17.24 -11.88 -6.92
N TYR A 110 -16.92 -10.69 -7.41
CA TYR A 110 -16.91 -10.36 -8.83
C TYR A 110 -15.52 -10.44 -9.45
N ALA A 111 -14.51 -10.85 -8.69
CA ALA A 111 -13.13 -10.97 -9.16
C ALA A 111 -13.04 -11.81 -10.45
N LEU A 112 -13.60 -13.03 -10.46
CA LEU A 112 -13.52 -13.93 -11.61
C LEU A 112 -14.25 -13.38 -12.86
N PRO A 113 -15.51 -12.89 -12.78
CA PRO A 113 -16.15 -12.21 -13.91
C PRO A 113 -15.35 -11.00 -14.43
N ILE A 114 -14.77 -10.20 -13.54
CA ILE A 114 -13.95 -9.03 -13.92
C ILE A 114 -12.69 -9.49 -14.66
N ILE A 115 -12.02 -10.56 -14.20
CA ILE A 115 -10.88 -11.16 -14.91
C ILE A 115 -11.30 -11.68 -16.28
N ALA A 116 -12.44 -12.35 -16.40
CA ALA A 116 -12.93 -12.88 -17.66
C ALA A 116 -13.19 -11.75 -18.68
N ILE A 117 -13.89 -10.69 -18.25
CA ILE A 117 -14.16 -9.51 -19.08
C ILE A 117 -12.85 -8.79 -19.44
N GLY A 118 -11.96 -8.60 -18.47
CA GLY A 118 -10.65 -7.97 -18.68
C GLY A 118 -9.81 -8.74 -19.70
N THR A 119 -9.76 -10.07 -19.60
CA THR A 119 -9.07 -10.96 -20.53
C THR A 119 -9.66 -10.88 -21.93
N LEU A 120 -11.00 -10.91 -22.04
CA LEU A 120 -11.69 -10.80 -23.33
C LEU A 120 -11.37 -9.47 -24.02
N ILE A 121 -11.44 -8.36 -23.29
CA ILE A 121 -11.08 -7.04 -23.81
C ILE A 121 -9.59 -7.02 -24.17
N PHE A 122 -8.72 -7.63 -23.39
CA PHE A 122 -7.28 -7.68 -23.68
C PHE A 122 -6.97 -8.33 -25.04
N PHE A 123 -7.59 -9.47 -25.35
CA PHE A 123 -7.37 -10.16 -26.63
C PHE A 123 -8.10 -9.52 -27.82
N THR A 124 -9.23 -8.84 -27.58
CA THR A 124 -10.02 -8.21 -28.65
C THR A 124 -9.69 -6.75 -28.90
N ALA A 125 -9.01 -6.08 -27.97
CA ALA A 125 -8.66 -4.68 -28.07
C ALA A 125 -7.74 -4.40 -29.27
N ARG A 126 -8.16 -3.46 -30.11
CA ARG A 126 -7.33 -2.91 -31.19
C ARG A 126 -6.82 -1.50 -30.89
N LYS A 127 -7.49 -0.77 -29.99
CA LYS A 127 -7.15 0.61 -29.62
C LYS A 127 -6.46 0.65 -28.26
N LYS A 128 -5.46 1.53 -28.12
CA LYS A 128 -4.69 1.74 -26.87
C LYS A 128 -5.58 1.99 -25.64
N LYS A 129 -6.68 2.75 -25.79
CA LYS A 129 -7.64 3.01 -24.72
C LYS A 129 -8.24 1.71 -24.13
N TYR A 130 -8.60 0.76 -24.98
CA TYR A 130 -9.19 -0.51 -24.53
C TYR A 130 -8.16 -1.45 -23.92
N HIS A 131 -6.91 -1.42 -24.39
CA HIS A 131 -5.82 -2.10 -23.69
C HIS A 131 -5.55 -1.52 -22.29
N CYS A 132 -5.65 -0.20 -22.10
CA CYS A 132 -5.52 0.38 -20.76
C CYS A 132 -6.68 -0.07 -19.86
N LEU A 133 -7.91 -0.07 -20.39
CA LEU A 133 -9.08 -0.54 -19.65
C LEU A 133 -8.96 -2.02 -19.28
N SER A 134 -8.49 -2.88 -20.19
CA SER A 134 -8.31 -4.31 -19.89
C SER A 134 -7.26 -4.54 -18.81
N GLN A 135 -6.15 -3.80 -18.83
CA GLN A 135 -5.15 -3.87 -17.75
C GLN A 135 -5.73 -3.44 -16.41
N ILE A 136 -6.51 -2.36 -16.36
CA ILE A 136 -7.19 -1.91 -15.13
C ILE A 136 -8.11 -3.01 -14.60
N LEU A 137 -8.98 -3.58 -15.46
CA LEU A 137 -9.90 -4.64 -15.07
C LEU A 137 -9.17 -5.90 -14.62
N LEU A 138 -8.17 -6.36 -15.38
CA LEU A 138 -7.36 -7.53 -15.02
C LEU A 138 -6.62 -7.34 -13.70
N GLY A 139 -5.93 -6.21 -13.54
CA GLY A 139 -5.21 -5.89 -12.32
C GLY A 139 -6.14 -5.87 -11.11
N PHE A 140 -7.32 -5.26 -11.25
CA PHE A 140 -8.34 -5.23 -10.22
C PHE A 140 -8.85 -6.63 -9.88
N GLY A 141 -9.25 -7.42 -10.87
CA GLY A 141 -9.75 -8.78 -10.66
C GLY A 141 -8.71 -9.71 -10.02
N ILE A 142 -7.47 -9.68 -10.50
CA ILE A 142 -6.37 -10.50 -9.96
C ILE A 142 -6.02 -10.06 -8.53
N LEU A 143 -6.05 -8.76 -8.23
CA LEU A 143 -5.84 -8.23 -6.89
C LEU A 143 -6.85 -8.85 -5.91
N PHE A 144 -8.15 -8.83 -6.23
CA PHE A 144 -9.17 -9.43 -5.38
C PHE A 144 -9.07 -10.96 -5.29
N LEU A 145 -8.72 -11.64 -6.39
CA LEU A 145 -8.46 -13.07 -6.35
C LEU A 145 -7.33 -13.41 -5.38
N GLY A 146 -6.23 -12.64 -5.41
CA GLY A 146 -5.13 -12.78 -4.46
C GLY A 146 -5.56 -12.56 -3.02
N MET A 147 -6.42 -11.57 -2.75
CA MET A 147 -6.98 -11.37 -1.41
C MET A 147 -7.83 -12.53 -0.92
N ASN A 148 -8.71 -13.07 -1.76
CA ASN A 148 -9.55 -14.22 -1.38
C ASN A 148 -8.66 -15.42 -1.02
N LEU A 149 -7.64 -15.71 -1.84
CA LEU A 149 -6.68 -16.79 -1.59
C LEU A 149 -5.86 -16.58 -0.31
N MET A 150 -5.45 -15.34 -0.01
CA MET A 150 -4.82 -15.02 1.28
C MET A 150 -5.76 -15.30 2.46
N GLY A 151 -7.03 -14.91 2.34
CA GLY A 151 -8.04 -15.14 3.38
C GLY A 151 -8.32 -16.63 3.61
N GLU A 152 -8.48 -17.41 2.53
CA GLU A 152 -8.64 -18.86 2.58
C GLU A 152 -7.39 -19.56 3.15
N GLY A 153 -6.19 -19.13 2.74
CA GLY A 153 -4.94 -19.63 3.30
C GLY A 153 -4.76 -19.32 4.78
N ALA A 154 -5.29 -18.17 5.23
CA ALA A 154 -5.24 -17.78 6.64
C ALA A 154 -6.33 -18.45 7.51
N GLU A 155 -7.35 -19.07 6.91
CA GLU A 155 -8.50 -19.65 7.63
C GLU A 155 -8.12 -20.67 8.72
N PRO A 156 -7.15 -21.58 8.50
CA PRO A 156 -6.70 -22.51 9.55
C PRO A 156 -6.09 -21.82 10.78
N LEU A 157 -5.65 -20.56 10.68
CA LEU A 157 -5.13 -19.80 11.81
C LEU A 157 -6.22 -19.50 12.86
N SER A 158 -7.51 -19.56 12.49
CA SER A 158 -8.62 -19.41 13.43
C SER A 158 -8.63 -20.48 14.54
N SER A 159 -8.05 -21.66 14.27
CA SER A 159 -7.95 -22.76 15.23
C SER A 159 -6.65 -22.71 16.06
N SER A 160 -5.73 -21.80 15.76
CA SER A 160 -4.44 -21.71 16.44
C SER A 160 -4.51 -20.81 17.67
N ALA A 161 -4.41 -21.42 18.86
CA ALA A 161 -4.39 -20.70 20.13
C ALA A 161 -3.28 -19.63 20.19
N PHE A 162 -2.09 -19.93 19.64
CA PHE A 162 -0.99 -18.98 19.56
C PHE A 162 -1.36 -17.76 18.72
N PHE A 163 -1.98 -17.97 17.56
CA PHE A 163 -2.36 -16.88 16.67
C PHE A 163 -3.45 -16.01 17.30
N LEU A 164 -4.49 -16.63 17.88
CA LEU A 164 -5.57 -15.90 18.55
C LEU A 164 -5.08 -15.08 19.74
N ASP A 165 -4.23 -15.64 20.61
CA ASP A 165 -3.60 -14.92 21.73
C ASP A 165 -2.75 -13.73 21.23
N MET A 166 -2.00 -13.91 20.15
CA MET A 166 -1.23 -12.83 19.53
C MET A 166 -2.13 -11.71 19.01
N MET A 167 -3.23 -12.05 18.32
CA MET A 167 -4.19 -11.05 17.82
C MET A 167 -4.93 -10.33 18.94
N GLU A 168 -5.27 -11.04 20.01
CA GLU A 168 -5.85 -10.44 21.22
C GLU A 168 -4.87 -9.47 21.89
N LYS A 169 -3.60 -9.86 22.02
CA LYS A 169 -2.53 -8.99 22.52
C LYS A 169 -2.37 -7.74 21.67
N PHE A 170 -2.44 -7.84 20.34
CA PHE A 170 -2.37 -6.67 19.46
C PHE A 170 -3.58 -5.74 19.64
N SER A 171 -4.74 -6.29 20.00
CA SER A 171 -5.95 -5.50 20.31
C SER A 171 -5.85 -4.78 21.67
N LYS A 172 -5.35 -5.47 22.70
CA LYS A 172 -5.20 -4.92 24.07
C LYS A 172 -4.01 -3.97 24.21
N VAL A 173 -2.92 -4.26 23.50
CA VAL A 173 -1.67 -3.50 23.52
C VAL A 173 -1.32 -3.10 22.08
N PRO A 174 -1.94 -2.02 21.52
CA PRO A 174 -1.80 -1.64 20.12
C PRO A 174 -0.36 -1.44 19.65
N VAL A 175 0.55 -1.05 20.54
CA VAL A 175 1.98 -0.89 20.22
C VAL A 175 2.60 -2.19 19.70
N LEU A 176 2.16 -3.35 20.17
CA LEU A 176 2.62 -4.65 19.65
C LEU A 176 2.16 -4.87 18.21
N GLY A 177 0.91 -4.51 17.89
CA GLY A 177 0.40 -4.55 16.52
C GLY A 177 1.16 -3.59 15.59
N VAL A 178 1.46 -2.37 16.07
CA VAL A 178 2.28 -1.39 15.34
C VAL A 178 3.67 -1.95 15.07
N ALA A 179 4.32 -2.54 16.07
CA ALA A 179 5.64 -3.14 15.89
C ALA A 179 5.61 -4.30 14.87
N ALA A 180 4.62 -5.18 14.96
CA ALA A 180 4.44 -6.29 14.03
C ALA A 180 4.23 -5.80 12.58
N GLY A 181 3.36 -4.80 12.39
CA GLY A 181 3.13 -4.18 11.08
C GLY A 181 4.38 -3.49 10.52
N ALA A 182 5.12 -2.77 11.36
CA ALA A 182 6.35 -2.09 10.97
C ALA A 182 7.44 -3.08 10.53
N ILE A 183 7.63 -4.16 11.29
CA ILE A 183 8.60 -5.21 10.95
C ILE A 183 8.19 -5.90 9.65
N PHE A 184 6.94 -6.36 9.56
CA PHE A 184 6.47 -7.09 8.38
C PHE A 184 6.54 -6.23 7.12
N THR A 185 6.05 -4.99 7.17
CA THR A 185 6.17 -4.07 6.03
C THR A 185 7.61 -3.68 5.74
N GLY A 186 8.46 -3.51 6.75
CA GLY A 186 9.88 -3.22 6.54
C GLY A 186 10.61 -4.33 5.80
N LEU A 187 10.29 -5.59 6.11
CA LEU A 187 10.86 -6.77 5.46
C LEU A 187 10.32 -6.96 4.03
N ILE A 188 9.00 -6.89 3.87
CA ILE A 188 8.33 -7.06 2.56
C ILE A 188 8.49 -5.82 1.66
N GLN A 189 8.80 -4.67 2.26
CA GLN A 189 8.96 -3.37 1.60
C GLN A 189 7.70 -2.87 0.88
N SER A 190 6.52 -3.37 1.27
CA SER A 190 5.23 -2.99 0.69
C SER A 190 4.13 -2.87 1.76
N SER A 191 3.71 -1.63 2.05
CA SER A 191 2.57 -1.37 2.93
C SER A 191 1.25 -1.78 2.30
N SER A 192 1.12 -1.68 0.98
CA SER A 192 -0.06 -2.17 0.25
C SER A 192 -0.22 -3.68 0.41
N ALA A 193 0.88 -4.46 0.36
CA ALA A 193 0.84 -5.90 0.66
C ALA A 193 0.36 -6.19 2.09
N THR A 194 0.94 -5.48 3.06
CA THR A 194 0.59 -5.66 4.48
C THR A 194 -0.87 -5.28 4.72
N THR A 195 -1.32 -4.18 4.16
CA THR A 195 -2.72 -3.72 4.23
C THR A 195 -3.65 -4.73 3.57
N GLY A 196 -3.30 -5.25 2.39
CA GLY A 196 -4.09 -6.27 1.68
C GLY A 196 -4.24 -7.56 2.50
N LEU A 197 -3.17 -8.03 3.13
CA LEU A 197 -3.20 -9.19 4.02
C LEU A 197 -4.08 -8.93 5.26
N VAL A 198 -3.91 -7.77 5.92
CA VAL A 198 -4.74 -7.38 7.07
C VAL A 198 -6.22 -7.32 6.70
N ILE A 199 -6.55 -6.73 5.53
CA ILE A 199 -7.95 -6.68 5.09
C ILE A 199 -8.47 -8.09 4.78
N ALA A 200 -7.71 -8.92 4.07
CA ALA A 200 -8.12 -10.29 3.75
C ALA A 200 -8.40 -11.12 5.01
N MET A 201 -7.54 -11.01 6.03
CA MET A 201 -7.73 -11.68 7.32
C MET A 201 -8.90 -11.09 8.11
N GLY A 202 -9.09 -9.77 8.09
CA GLY A 202 -10.23 -9.09 8.69
C GLY A 202 -11.57 -9.52 8.08
N MET A 203 -11.64 -9.69 6.76
CA MET A 203 -12.83 -10.20 6.05
C MET A 203 -13.21 -11.64 6.46
N LYS A 204 -12.24 -12.42 6.97
CA LYS A 204 -12.46 -13.76 7.53
C LYS A 204 -12.72 -13.76 9.04
N GLY A 205 -12.81 -12.58 9.66
CA GLY A 205 -13.03 -12.44 11.11
C GLY A 205 -11.82 -12.79 11.98
N LEU A 206 -10.64 -12.95 11.38
CA LEU A 206 -9.41 -13.34 12.10
C LEU A 206 -8.78 -12.17 12.88
N LEU A 207 -9.16 -10.93 12.55
CA LEU A 207 -8.62 -9.72 13.15
C LEU A 207 -9.75 -8.86 13.71
N SER A 208 -9.58 -8.39 14.94
CA SER A 208 -10.40 -7.29 15.45
C SER A 208 -10.02 -5.98 14.75
N LEU A 209 -10.98 -5.04 14.66
CA LEU A 209 -10.74 -3.71 14.08
C LEU A 209 -9.56 -2.99 14.74
N LYS A 210 -9.45 -3.08 16.09
CA LYS A 210 -8.33 -2.50 16.85
C LYS A 210 -6.98 -3.07 16.42
N ALA A 211 -6.87 -4.39 16.32
CA ALA A 211 -5.63 -5.04 15.87
C ALA A 211 -5.30 -4.68 14.42
N ALA A 212 -6.30 -4.65 13.53
CA ALA A 212 -6.12 -4.26 12.13
C ALA A 212 -5.58 -2.82 11.99
N ILE A 213 -6.18 -1.86 12.70
CA ILE A 213 -5.73 -0.46 12.70
C ILE A 213 -4.29 -0.35 13.23
N ALA A 214 -3.98 -1.04 14.33
CA ALA A 214 -2.63 -1.03 14.90
C ALA A 214 -1.58 -1.55 13.90
N ILE A 215 -1.85 -2.68 13.23
CA ILE A 215 -0.95 -3.24 12.21
C ILE A 215 -0.79 -2.28 11.03
N ILE A 216 -1.87 -1.65 10.54
CA ILE A 216 -1.81 -0.70 9.42
C ILE A 216 -1.00 0.56 9.78
N ILE A 217 -1.14 1.09 11.00
CA ILE A 217 -0.29 2.19 11.48
C ILE A 217 1.19 1.75 11.50
N GLY A 218 1.46 0.52 11.97
CA GLY A 218 2.78 -0.09 11.86
C GLY A 218 3.30 -0.15 10.43
N ALA A 219 2.48 -0.58 9.49
CA ALA A 219 2.84 -0.69 8.08
C ALA A 219 3.30 0.65 7.48
N ASN A 220 2.69 1.76 7.88
CA ASN A 220 3.12 3.10 7.46
C ASN A 220 4.53 3.43 7.97
N ILE A 221 4.88 3.04 9.20
CA ILE A 221 6.25 3.17 9.73
C ILE A 221 7.21 2.26 8.95
N GLY A 222 6.83 0.99 8.74
CA GLY A 222 7.67 0.01 8.03
C GLY A 222 8.03 0.45 6.61
N THR A 223 7.14 1.18 5.94
CA THR A 223 7.38 1.73 4.58
C THR A 223 8.62 2.63 4.54
N CYS A 224 8.94 3.32 5.65
CA CYS A 224 10.08 4.23 5.71
C CYS A 224 11.44 3.54 5.54
N VAL A 225 11.53 2.22 5.80
CA VAL A 225 12.75 1.43 5.58
C VAL A 225 13.25 1.57 4.13
N THR A 226 12.33 1.58 3.16
CA THR A 226 12.68 1.73 1.73
C THR A 226 13.36 3.06 1.41
N ALA A 227 12.86 4.15 1.99
CA ALA A 227 13.42 5.49 1.82
C ALA A 227 14.78 5.63 2.52
N LEU A 228 14.91 5.04 3.71
CA LEU A 228 16.18 5.02 4.44
C LEU A 228 17.27 4.29 3.64
N ILE A 229 16.96 3.10 3.14
CA ILE A 229 17.87 2.32 2.28
C ILE A 229 18.24 3.12 1.02
N ALA A 230 17.25 3.69 0.33
CA ALA A 230 17.48 4.45 -0.90
C ALA A 230 18.32 5.72 -0.69
N SER A 231 18.38 6.24 0.54
CA SER A 231 19.19 7.42 0.87
C SER A 231 20.66 7.11 1.21
N ILE A 232 21.04 5.84 1.34
CA ILE A 232 22.43 5.44 1.61
C ILE A 232 23.33 5.88 0.46
N GLY A 233 24.46 6.51 0.78
CA GLY A 233 25.40 7.04 -0.23
C GLY A 233 24.95 8.31 -0.96
N THR A 234 23.80 8.89 -0.62
CA THR A 234 23.27 10.12 -1.27
C THR A 234 23.67 11.41 -0.54
N SER A 235 23.37 12.55 -1.16
CA SER A 235 23.60 13.89 -0.60
C SER A 235 22.88 14.11 0.75
N ILE A 236 23.36 15.08 1.53
CA ILE A 236 22.74 15.43 2.83
C ILE A 236 21.26 15.79 2.66
N SER A 237 20.92 16.52 1.59
CA SER A 237 19.53 16.88 1.28
C SER A 237 18.66 15.66 1.00
N ALA A 238 19.18 14.66 0.29
CA ALA A 238 18.48 13.42 -0.02
C ALA A 238 18.28 12.55 1.24
N LYS A 239 19.30 12.46 2.11
CA LYS A 239 19.17 11.84 3.45
C LYS A 239 18.13 12.55 4.32
N ARG A 240 18.12 13.88 4.33
CA ARG A 240 17.10 14.67 5.05
C ARG A 240 15.69 14.36 4.55
N ALA A 241 15.49 14.12 3.26
CA ALA A 241 14.18 13.74 2.72
C ALA A 241 13.70 12.38 3.26
N ALA A 242 14.59 11.38 3.36
CA ALA A 242 14.27 10.11 3.99
C ALA A 242 13.93 10.27 5.48
N ILE A 243 14.68 11.11 6.20
CA ILE A 243 14.38 11.41 7.62
C ILE A 243 13.05 12.16 7.77
N VAL A 244 12.70 13.08 6.87
CA VAL A 244 11.38 13.74 6.87
C VAL A 244 10.27 12.71 6.69
N HIS A 245 10.42 11.78 5.74
CA HIS A 245 9.45 10.70 5.53
C HIS A 245 9.26 9.84 6.79
N THR A 246 10.37 9.42 7.41
CA THR A 246 10.35 8.62 8.64
C THR A 246 9.73 9.38 9.80
N SER A 247 10.15 10.62 10.02
CA SER A 247 9.67 11.46 11.12
C SER A 247 8.18 11.74 10.99
N PHE A 248 7.68 11.96 9.77
CA PHE A 248 6.26 12.16 9.51
C PHE A 248 5.43 10.93 9.87
N ASN A 249 5.81 9.74 9.41
CA ASN A 249 5.05 8.52 9.69
C ASN A 249 5.12 8.11 11.17
N VAL A 250 6.30 8.24 11.81
CA VAL A 250 6.46 7.96 13.24
C VAL A 250 5.64 8.94 14.08
N SER A 251 5.69 10.24 13.77
CA SER A 251 4.89 11.24 14.50
C SER A 251 3.39 10.99 14.31
N GLY A 252 2.95 10.67 13.09
CA GLY A 252 1.58 10.27 12.82
C GLY A 252 1.16 9.06 13.65
N ALA A 253 1.98 8.01 13.70
CA ALA A 253 1.71 6.84 14.52
C ALA A 253 1.58 7.20 16.01
N LEU A 254 2.50 8.00 16.56
CA LEU A 254 2.44 8.43 17.96
C LEU A 254 1.15 9.22 18.29
N ILE A 255 0.67 10.04 17.34
CA ILE A 255 -0.58 10.80 17.50
C ILE A 255 -1.81 9.87 17.44
N PHE A 256 -1.83 8.89 16.53
CA PHE A 256 -3.02 8.07 16.29
C PHE A 256 -3.12 6.83 17.19
N ILE A 257 -2.01 6.32 17.74
CA ILE A 257 -2.04 5.16 18.65
C ILE A 257 -2.99 5.36 19.85
N PRO A 258 -2.96 6.48 20.59
CA PRO A 258 -3.91 6.73 21.69
C PRO A 258 -5.38 6.79 21.23
N ILE A 259 -5.61 7.14 19.96
CA ILE A 259 -6.95 7.38 19.40
C ILE A 259 -7.60 6.07 18.90
N ILE A 260 -6.82 5.00 18.71
CA ILE A 260 -7.32 3.71 18.15
C ILE A 260 -8.57 3.22 18.89
N SER A 261 -8.53 3.18 20.22
CA SER A 261 -9.65 2.66 21.01
C SER A 261 -10.93 3.49 20.87
N LEU A 262 -10.79 4.82 20.80
CA LEU A 262 -11.92 5.73 20.59
C LEU A 262 -12.48 5.56 19.19
N PHE A 263 -11.62 5.55 18.17
CA PHE A 263 -12.03 5.41 16.78
C PHE A 263 -12.73 4.07 16.52
N SER A 264 -12.22 2.97 17.08
CA SER A 264 -12.85 1.65 16.94
C SER A 264 -14.20 1.51 17.66
N TYR A 265 -14.58 2.44 18.53
CA TYR A 265 -15.92 2.47 19.13
C TYR A 265 -16.92 3.27 18.30
N LEU A 266 -16.43 4.22 17.50
CA LEU A 266 -17.25 5.10 16.66
C LEU A 266 -17.68 4.48 15.32
N VAL A 267 -16.98 3.43 14.89
CA VAL A 267 -17.16 2.73 13.59
C VAL A 267 -17.57 1.29 13.86
#